data_AF-U9UW83-F1
#
_entry.id   AF-U9UW83-F1
#
_cell.length_a   1.000
_cell.length_b   1.000
_cell.length_c   1.000
_cell.angle_alpha   90.00
_cell.angle_beta   90.00
_cell.angle_gamma   90.00
#
_symmetry.space_group_name_H-M   'P 1'
#
loop_
_entity.id
_entity.type
_entity.pdbx_description
1 polymer ?
#
loop_
_entity_poly.entity_id
_entity_poly.type
_entity_poly.pdbx_seq_one_letter_code
_entity_poly.pdbx_strand_id
1 'polypeptide(L)'
;MKSDPITSSLTHLFWMSPEQQILYHDVIIHDNTYKTNRYNHQLSYFVTSDNNLKTRIVAQAIVGDETQHSYEWVFQCVKKATGVSSK
;
A
#
# COMPACT_ATOMS: atom_id res chain seq x y z
N MET A 1 -4.79 -0.78 9.91
CA MET A 1 -5.94 0.11 9.67
C MET A 1 -5.86 1.29 10.62
N LYS A 2 -6.24 2.49 10.21
CA LYS A 2 -6.44 3.66 11.08
C LYS A 2 -7.81 4.28 10.81
N SER A 3 -8.41 4.82 11.87
CA SER A 3 -9.63 5.61 11.79
C SER A 3 -9.43 6.97 12.44
N ASP A 4 -10.16 7.97 11.97
CA ASP A 4 -10.22 9.28 12.59
C ASP A 4 -10.92 9.18 13.95
N PRO A 5 -10.32 9.72 15.04
CA PRO A 5 -10.85 9.52 16.39
C PRO A 5 -12.12 10.31 16.68
N ILE A 6 -12.44 11.34 15.89
CA ILE A 6 -13.60 12.22 16.11
C ILE A 6 -14.81 11.68 15.33
N THR A 7 -14.60 11.36 14.06
CA THR A 7 -15.66 10.97 13.12
C THR A 7 -15.83 9.45 13.01
N SER A 8 -14.89 8.67 13.56
CA SER A 8 -14.79 7.21 13.34
C SER A 8 -14.64 6.79 11.88
N SER A 9 -14.34 7.74 10.98
CA SER A 9 -14.16 7.45 9.55
C SER A 9 -12.84 6.71 9.31
N LEU A 10 -12.83 5.78 8.34
CA LEU A 10 -11.62 5.06 7.94
C LEU A 10 -10.66 6.03 7.24
N THR A 11 -9.45 6.23 7.78
CA THR A 11 -8.45 7.11 7.17
C THR A 11 -7.36 6.34 6.45
N HIS A 12 -7.01 5.15 6.95
CA HIS A 12 -5.95 4.34 6.36
C HIS A 12 -6.29 2.86 6.37
N LEU A 13 -6.16 2.22 5.23
CA LEU A 13 -6.30 0.77 5.08
C LEU A 13 -5.14 0.24 4.27
N PHE A 14 -4.51 -0.83 4.72
CA PHE A 14 -3.45 -1.52 4.00
C PHE A 14 -3.79 -2.99 3.95
N TRP A 15 -3.55 -3.63 2.80
CA TRP A 15 -3.71 -5.06 2.66
C TRP A 15 -2.75 -5.65 1.64
N MET A 16 -2.41 -6.91 1.91
CA MET A 16 -1.48 -7.74 1.14
C MET A 16 -1.79 -9.20 1.51
N SER A 17 -2.10 -10.04 0.51
CA SER A 17 -2.35 -11.46 0.73
C SER A 17 -1.03 -12.24 0.90
N PRO A 18 -1.06 -13.44 1.50
CA PRO A 18 0.14 -14.30 1.57
C PRO A 18 0.77 -14.59 0.21
N GLU A 19 -0.03 -14.80 -0.84
CA GLU A 19 0.46 -15.05 -2.20
C GLU A 19 1.17 -13.81 -2.76
N GLN A 20 0.64 -12.63 -2.45
CA GLN A 20 1.27 -11.38 -2.86
C GLN A 20 2.60 -11.14 -2.13
N GLN A 21 2.76 -11.61 -0.89
CA GLN A 21 4.04 -11.52 -0.17
C GLN A 21 5.15 -12.28 -0.89
N ILE A 22 4.83 -13.44 -1.46
CA ILE A 22 5.78 -14.26 -2.23
C ILE A 22 6.23 -13.54 -3.51
N LEU A 23 5.36 -12.71 -4.09
CA LEU A 23 5.65 -11.95 -5.30
C LEU A 23 6.40 -10.63 -5.04
N TYR A 24 6.50 -10.21 -3.78
CA TYR A 24 7.22 -9.00 -3.40
C TYR A 24 8.73 -9.25 -3.41
N HIS A 25 9.38 -8.99 -4.55
CA HIS A 25 10.80 -9.27 -4.78
C HIS A 25 11.51 -8.08 -5.47
N ASP A 26 12.68 -8.34 -6.06
CA ASP A 26 13.71 -7.40 -6.54
C ASP A 26 13.25 -6.05 -7.12
N VAL A 27 12.16 -6.00 -7.90
CA VAL A 27 11.67 -4.75 -8.51
C VAL A 27 10.22 -4.49 -8.13
N ILE A 28 10.00 -3.43 -7.34
CA ILE A 28 8.69 -2.93 -6.98
C ILE A 28 8.51 -1.52 -7.52
N ILE A 29 7.42 -1.28 -8.24
CA ILE A 29 6.98 0.04 -8.65
C ILE A 29 5.85 0.46 -7.72
N HIS A 30 5.94 1.68 -7.22
CA HIS A 30 4.92 2.28 -6.37
C HIS A 30 4.23 3.39 -7.15
N ASP A 31 2.89 3.35 -7.22
CA ASP A 31 2.07 4.35 -7.90
C ASP A 31 0.92 4.81 -6.99
N ASN A 32 0.53 6.07 -7.13
CA ASN A 32 -0.53 6.68 -6.32
C ASN A 32 -1.56 7.34 -7.25
N THR A 33 -2.80 6.85 -7.23
CA THR A 33 -3.88 7.45 -8.03
C THR A 33 -4.66 8.47 -7.21
N TYR A 34 -4.71 9.72 -7.70
CA TYR A 34 -5.27 10.85 -6.98
C TYR A 34 -6.79 10.93 -7.00
N LYS A 35 -7.40 10.90 -5.81
CA LYS A 35 -8.81 11.23 -5.53
C LYS A 35 -9.83 10.62 -6.50
N THR A 36 -9.66 9.35 -6.85
CA THR A 36 -10.53 8.67 -7.82
C THR A 36 -11.78 8.03 -7.19
N ASN A 37 -11.87 7.95 -5.86
CA ASN A 37 -13.00 7.35 -5.15
C ASN A 37 -13.92 8.39 -4.47
N ARG A 38 -15.13 7.97 -4.08
CA ARG A 38 -16.17 8.83 -3.46
C ARG A 38 -15.74 9.55 -2.16
N TYR A 39 -14.63 9.11 -1.56
CA TYR A 39 -14.10 9.65 -0.31
C TYR A 39 -12.91 10.57 -0.55
N ASN A 40 -12.52 10.82 -1.81
CA ASN A 40 -11.32 11.59 -2.15
C ASN A 40 -10.06 11.06 -1.48
N HIS A 41 -10.00 9.77 -1.17
CA HIS A 41 -8.80 9.14 -0.62
C HIS A 41 -7.88 8.70 -1.75
N GLN A 42 -6.57 8.74 -1.49
CA GLN A 42 -5.59 8.19 -2.40
C GLN A 42 -5.66 6.66 -2.36
N LEU A 43 -5.53 6.06 -3.54
CA LEU A 43 -5.22 4.64 -3.64
C LEU A 43 -3.76 4.48 -4.08
N SER A 44 -3.02 3.73 -3.29
CA SER A 44 -1.61 3.48 -3.39
C SER A 44 -1.41 2.03 -3.81
N TYR A 45 -0.69 1.80 -4.90
CA TYR A 45 -0.41 0.49 -5.47
C TYR A 45 1.07 0.17 -5.41
N PHE A 46 1.37 -1.08 -5.05
CA PHE A 46 2.68 -1.67 -5.23
C PHE A 46 2.54 -2.74 -6.31
N VAL A 47 3.27 -2.59 -7.40
CA VAL A 47 3.22 -3.49 -8.55
C VAL A 47 4.60 -4.05 -8.88
N THR A 48 4.63 -5.30 -9.35
CA THR A 48 5.83 -5.99 -9.82
C THR A 48 5.55 -6.63 -11.19
N SER A 49 6.59 -6.99 -11.93
CA SER A 49 6.49 -7.98 -12.99
C SER A 49 6.74 -9.37 -12.38
N ASP A 50 5.96 -10.38 -12.76
CA ASP A 50 6.26 -11.78 -12.41
C ASP A 50 7.18 -12.46 -13.45
N ASN A 51 7.60 -13.70 -13.18
CA ASN A 51 8.47 -14.48 -14.07
C ASN A 51 7.84 -14.81 -15.44
N ASN A 52 6.57 -14.47 -15.63
CA ASN A 52 5.85 -14.62 -16.90
C ASN A 52 5.60 -13.27 -17.57
N LEU A 53 6.33 -12.23 -17.17
CA LEU A 53 6.22 -10.86 -17.67
C LEU A 53 4.84 -10.24 -17.45
N LYS A 54 4.08 -10.71 -16.46
CA LYS A 54 2.77 -10.16 -16.12
C LYS A 54 2.89 -9.16 -14.99
N THR A 55 2.23 -8.02 -15.14
CA THR A 55 2.09 -7.04 -14.05
C THR A 55 1.18 -7.58 -12.96
N ARG A 56 1.66 -7.56 -11.72
CA ARG A 56 0.93 -8.02 -10.53
C ARG A 56 0.89 -6.92 -9.50
N ILE A 57 -0.29 -6.69 -8.90
CA ILE A 57 -0.42 -5.89 -7.69
C ILE A 57 -0.02 -6.78 -6.51
N VAL A 58 0.95 -6.33 -5.71
CA VAL A 58 1.49 -7.07 -4.56
C VAL A 58 1.13 -6.44 -3.23
N ALA A 59 0.80 -5.16 -3.19
CA ALA A 59 0.26 -4.55 -1.99
C ALA A 59 -0.52 -3.31 -2.38
N GLN A 60 -1.40 -2.88 -1.49
CA GLN A 60 -2.24 -1.73 -1.75
C GLN A 60 -2.66 -1.06 -0.46
N ALA A 61 -2.80 0.25 -0.52
CA ALA A 61 -3.22 1.06 0.60
C ALA A 61 -4.17 2.17 0.17
N ILE A 62 -5.17 2.43 1.01
CA ILE A 62 -5.96 3.65 0.97
C ILE A 62 -5.36 4.58 2.03
N VAL A 63 -5.08 5.83 1.65
CA VAL A 63 -4.66 6.88 2.59
C VAL A 63 -5.54 8.12 2.42
N GLY A 64 -5.91 8.72 3.56
CA GLY A 64 -6.82 9.86 3.62
C GLY A 64 -6.20 11.18 3.16
N ASP A 65 -4.87 11.27 3.18
CA ASP A 65 -4.10 12.45 2.79
C ASP A 65 -2.78 12.05 2.12
N GLU A 66 -2.17 13.00 1.40
CA GLU A 66 -0.88 12.84 0.73
C GLU A 66 0.27 13.40 1.57
N THR A 67 0.30 13.10 2.88
CA THR A 67 1.39 13.53 3.75
C THR A 67 2.51 12.51 3.84
N GLN A 68 3.73 12.97 4.14
CA GLN A 68 4.88 12.10 4.39
C GLN A 68 4.57 11.04 5.46
N HIS A 69 3.93 11.43 6.57
CA HIS A 69 3.58 10.53 7.67
C HIS A 69 2.64 9.39 7.23
N SER A 70 1.70 9.68 6.32
CA SER A 70 0.79 8.69 5.76
C SER A 70 1.54 7.66 4.93
N TYR A 71 2.50 8.10 4.11
CA TYR A 71 3.32 7.19 3.32
C TYR A 71 4.37 6.44 4.13
N GLU A 72 4.98 7.05 5.14
CA GLU A 72 5.80 6.33 6.11
C GLU A 72 5.00 5.19 6.74
N TRP A 73 3.74 5.43 7.11
CA TRP A 73 2.88 4.37 7.62
C TRP A 73 2.63 3.26 6.58
N VAL A 74 2.38 3.60 5.31
CA VAL A 74 2.22 2.61 4.23
C VAL A 74 3.48 1.75 4.10
N PHE A 75 4.66 2.36 4.02
CA PHE A 75 5.92 1.62 3.88
C PHE A 75 6.24 0.77 5.12
N GLN A 76 5.89 1.23 6.33
CA GLN A 76 6.01 0.42 7.54
C GLN A 76 5.07 -0.78 7.53
N CYS A 77 3.86 -0.65 6.96
CA CYS A 77 2.96 -1.78 6.76
C CYS A 77 3.55 -2.81 5.79
N VAL A 78 4.11 -2.37 4.66
CA VAL A 78 4.82 -3.25 3.71
C VAL A 78 5.99 -3.96 4.38
N LYS A 79 6.82 -3.22 5.13
CA LYS A 79 7.96 -3.78 5.87
C LYS A 79 7.52 -4.87 6.85
N LYS A 80 6.45 -4.62 7.61
CA LYS A 80 5.88 -5.60 8.54
C LYS A 80 5.30 -6.82 7.83
N ALA A 81 4.63 -6.63 6.70
CA ALA A 81 3.98 -7.71 5.95
C ALA A 81 4.99 -8.61 5.23
N THR A 82 6.12 -8.06 4.78
CA THR A 82 7.13 -8.79 4.00
C THR A 82 8.28 -9.33 4.85
N GLY A 83 8.42 -8.86 6.09
CA GLY A 83 9.54 -9.22 6.96
C GLY A 83 10.90 -8.70 6.48
N VAL A 84 10.93 -7.83 5.45
CA VAL A 84 12.16 -7.24 4.92
C VAL A 84 12.75 -6.31 5.98
N SER A 85 13.89 -6.68 6.55
CA SER A 85 14.68 -5.77 7.39
C SER A 85 15.38 -4.76 6.49
N SER A 86 15.53 -3.52 6.99
CA SER A 86 16.43 -2.57 6.35
C SER A 86 17.84 -3.19 6.41
N LYS A 87 18.45 -3.43 5.25
CA LYS A 87 19.88 -3.74 5.18
C LYS A 87 20.70 -2.59 5.74
#